data_AF-A0A3B3T4I0-F1
#
_entry.id   AF-A0A3B3T4I0-F1
#
_cell.length_a   1.000
_cell.length_b   1.000
_cell.length_c   1.000
_cell.angle_alpha   90.00
_cell.angle_beta   90.00
_cell.angle_gamma   90.00
#
_symmetry.space_group_name_H-M   'P 1'
#
loop_
_entity.id
_entity.type
_entity.pdbx_description
1 polymer ?
#
loop_
_entity_poly.entity_id
_entity_poly.type
_entity_poly.pdbx_seq_one_letter_code
_entity_poly.pdbx_strand_id
1 'polypeptide(L)' 'LKTRKRKRKAGNRDKVFGCDLLEHLAASSQEIPLVLRYCSEFIEEHGVVDGIYRLSGVSSNTQKLRFACYICS' A
#
# COMPACT_ATOMS: atom_id res chain seq x y z
N LEU A 1 34.42 -12.82 5.11
CA LEU A 1 33.30 -11.90 4.80
C LEU A 1 32.45 -12.47 3.66
N LYS A 2 31.30 -13.11 3.96
CA LYS A 2 30.36 -13.57 2.91
C LYS A 2 29.39 -12.42 2.59
N THR A 3 29.70 -11.62 1.58
CA THR A 3 28.79 -10.62 1.02
C THR A 3 27.58 -11.31 0.42
N ARG A 4 26.42 -11.23 1.08
CA ARG A 4 25.14 -11.67 0.52
C ARG A 4 24.79 -10.75 -0.65
N LYS A 5 25.08 -11.17 -1.89
CA LYS A 5 24.53 -10.53 -3.10
C LYS A 5 23.00 -10.57 -2.97
N ARG A 6 22.36 -9.43 -2.68
CA ARG A 6 20.91 -9.26 -2.79
C ARG A 6 20.58 -9.51 -4.27
N LYS A 7 20.06 -10.71 -4.56
CA LYS A 7 19.45 -11.05 -5.84
C LYS A 7 18.37 -10.00 -6.07
N ARG A 8 18.61 -9.02 -6.95
CA ARG A 8 17.58 -8.06 -7.38
C ARG A 8 16.48 -8.89 -8.02
N LYS A 9 15.45 -9.20 -7.23
CA LYS A 9 14.31 -10.01 -7.67
C LYS A 9 13.63 -9.20 -8.78
N ALA A 10 13.43 -9.85 -9.92
CA ALA A 10 12.83 -9.25 -11.10
C ALA A 10 11.54 -8.48 -10.73
N GLY A 11 11.50 -7.21 -11.16
CA GLY A 11 10.36 -6.32 -11.29
C GLY A 11 9.19 -6.54 -10.33
N ASN A 12 9.20 -5.84 -9.21
CA ASN A 12 8.03 -5.65 -8.34
C ASN A 12 7.07 -4.59 -8.91
N ARG A 13 6.91 -4.53 -10.25
CA ARG A 13 6.34 -3.38 -10.95
C ARG A 13 4.85 -3.14 -10.62
N ASP A 14 4.16 -4.16 -10.12
CA ASP A 14 2.70 -4.09 -9.91
C ASP A 14 2.27 -4.13 -8.43
N LYS A 15 3.22 -4.14 -7.49
CA LYS A 15 2.88 -4.24 -6.06
C LYS A 15 2.84 -2.88 -5.39
N VAL A 16 1.72 -2.61 -4.74
CA VAL A 16 1.56 -1.44 -3.87
C VAL A 16 2.22 -1.67 -2.51
N PHE A 17 2.06 -2.86 -1.91
CA PHE A 17 2.58 -3.16 -0.57
C PHE A 17 4.00 -3.76 -0.59
N GLY A 18 4.85 -3.29 0.34
CA GLY A 18 6.21 -3.79 0.53
C GLY A 18 7.21 -3.41 -0.58
N CYS A 19 6.84 -2.46 -1.45
CA CYS A 19 7.74 -1.82 -2.41
C CYS A 19 8.41 -0.58 -1.77
N ASP A 20 9.49 -0.10 -2.40
CA ASP A 20 10.10 1.17 -2.03
C ASP A 20 9.19 2.34 -2.45
N LEU A 21 9.06 3.35 -1.58
CA LEU A 21 8.16 4.47 -1.82
C LEU A 21 8.57 5.28 -3.05
N LEU A 22 9.87 5.56 -3.23
CA LEU A 22 10.34 6.35 -4.38
C LEU A 22 10.12 5.58 -5.69
N GLU A 23 10.35 4.26 -5.70
CA GLU A 23 10.04 3.42 -6.85
C GLU A 23 8.53 3.44 -7.18
N HIS A 24 7.66 3.41 -6.17
CA HIS A 24 6.21 3.46 -6.35
C HIS A 24 5.71 4.79 -6.92
N LEU A 25 6.21 5.91 -6.38
CA LEU A 25 5.84 7.25 -6.85
C LEU A 25 6.34 7.49 -8.28
N ALA A 26 7.58 7.06 -8.58
CA ALA A 26 8.14 7.14 -9.93
C ALA A 26 7.35 6.29 -10.94
N ALA A 27 6.88 5.08 -10.55
CA ALA A 27 6.11 4.21 -11.43
C ALA A 27 4.68 4.71 -11.67
N SER A 28 4.04 5.30 -10.67
CA SER A 28 2.65 5.80 -10.76
C SER A 28 2.54 7.25 -11.22
N SER A 29 3.65 7.98 -11.31
CA SER A 29 3.66 9.43 -11.59
C SER A 29 2.75 10.24 -10.66
N GLN A 30 2.69 9.83 -9.39
CA GLN A 30 1.90 10.50 -8.34
C GLN A 30 2.84 11.06 -7.27
N GLU A 31 2.41 12.14 -6.60
CA GLU A 31 3.10 12.67 -5.41
C GLU A 31 2.76 11.88 -4.14
N ILE A 32 1.58 11.27 -4.10
CA ILE A 32 1.06 10.47 -2.99
C ILE A 32 0.50 9.16 -3.55
N PRO A 33 0.81 7.99 -2.94
CA PRO A 33 0.22 6.71 -3.37
C PRO A 33 -1.31 6.77 -3.34
N LEU A 34 -1.96 6.37 -4.44
CA LEU A 34 -3.42 6.41 -4.58
C LEU A 34 -4.16 5.70 -3.45
N VAL A 35 -3.61 4.56 -2.99
CA VAL A 35 -4.18 3.81 -1.86
C VAL A 35 -4.30 4.67 -0.60
N LEU A 36 -3.34 5.55 -0.34
CA LEU A 36 -3.37 6.44 0.83
C LEU A 36 -4.43 7.52 0.65
N ARG A 37 -4.56 8.08 -0.56
CA ARG A 37 -5.60 9.08 -0.87
C ARG A 37 -7.00 8.48 -0.68
N TYR A 38 -7.31 7.38 -1.38
CA TYR A 38 -8.62 6.75 -1.31
C TYR A 38 -8.97 6.25 0.10
N CYS A 39 -8.02 5.67 0.83
CA CYS A 39 -8.29 5.26 2.20
C CYS A 39 -8.55 6.45 3.13
N SER A 40 -7.83 7.56 2.95
CA SER A 40 -8.02 8.76 3.79
C SER A 40 -9.37 9.41 3.49
N GLU A 41 -9.69 9.65 2.22
CA GLU A 41 -10.97 10.19 1.76
C GLU A 41 -12.15 9.35 2.28
N PHE A 42 -12.07 8.03 2.16
CA PHE A 42 -13.13 7.14 2.63
C PHE A 42 -13.34 7.21 4.14
N ILE A 43 -12.25 7.27 4.93
CA ILE A 43 -12.33 7.37 6.40
C ILE A 43 -12.88 8.73 6.82
N GLU A 44 -12.48 9.81 6.14
CA GLU A 44 -12.99 11.16 6.40
C GLU A 44 -14.50 11.24 6.15
N GLU A 45 -15.01 10.60 5.10
CA GLU A 45 -16.42 10.63 4.73
C GLU A 45 -17.27 9.65 5.57
N HIS A 46 -16.77 8.45 5.85
CA HIS A 46 -17.59 7.35 6.41
C HIS A 46 -17.08 6.80 7.74
N GLY A 47 -15.82 7.08 8.07
CA GLY A 47 -15.08 6.33 9.06
C GLY A 47 -14.96 7.00 10.41
N VAL A 48 -15.35 8.28 10.57
CA VAL A 48 -15.14 9.04 11.81
C VAL A 48 -16.04 8.54 12.95
N VAL A 49 -15.54 7.59 13.73
CA VAL A 49 -16.20 6.96 14.89
C VAL A 49 -15.28 6.92 16.11
N ASP A 50 -15.77 6.49 17.28
CA ASP A 50 -14.88 6.30 18.44
C ASP A 50 -13.89 5.15 18.18
N GLY A 51 -12.62 5.39 18.52
CA GLY A 51 -11.57 4.40 18.33
C GLY A 51 -11.14 4.14 16.89
N ILE A 52 -11.40 5.07 15.97
CA ILE A 52 -10.79 5.06 14.63
C ILE A 52 -9.28 4.87 14.72
N TYR A 53 -8.74 4.05 13.83
CA TYR A 53 -7.34 3.58 13.81
C TYR A 53 -6.87 2.75 15.02
N ARG A 54 -7.62 2.73 16.15
CA ARG A 54 -7.30 1.93 17.35
C ARG A 54 -7.96 0.56 17.33
N LEU A 55 -9.23 0.50 16.94
CA LEU A 55 -9.99 -0.75 16.88
C LEU A 55 -9.56 -1.58 15.66
N SER A 56 -9.24 -2.84 15.89
CA SER A 56 -8.83 -3.76 14.83
C SER A 56 -10.01 -4.13 13.93
N GLY A 57 -9.83 -3.95 12.62
CA GLY A 57 -10.76 -4.47 11.61
C GLY A 57 -10.65 -5.99 11.43
N VAL A 58 -11.53 -6.53 10.58
CA VAL A 58 -11.52 -7.96 10.22
C VAL A 58 -10.31 -8.29 9.35
N SER A 59 -9.43 -9.16 9.83
CA SER A 59 -8.15 -9.49 9.19
C SER A 59 -8.29 -10.01 7.75
N SER A 60 -9.31 -10.83 7.48
CA SER A 60 -9.59 -11.36 6.15
C SER A 60 -10.00 -10.27 5.16
N ASN A 61 -10.70 -9.22 5.61
CA ASN A 61 -11.06 -8.08 4.77
C ASN A 61 -9.82 -7.23 4.44
N THR A 62 -8.97 -6.94 5.43
CA THR A 62 -7.70 -6.22 5.21
C THR A 62 -6.81 -6.98 4.23
N GLN A 63 -6.77 -8.31 4.31
CA GLN A 63 -5.98 -9.12 3.39
C GLN A 63 -6.53 -9.10 1.96
N LYS A 64 -7.86 -9.17 1.77
CA LYS A 64 -8.49 -9.00 0.45
C LYS A 64 -8.17 -7.63 -0.16
N LEU A 65 -8.27 -6.55 0.62
CA LEU A 65 -7.92 -5.19 0.16
C LEU A 65 -6.47 -5.08 -0.30
N ARG A 66 -5.54 -5.71 0.43
CA ARG A 66 -4.12 -5.75 0.04
C ARG A 66 -3.88 -6.42 -1.31
N PHE A 67 -4.64 -7.46 -1.62
CA PHE A 67 -4.53 -8.17 -2.90
C PHE A 67 -5.29 -7.48 -4.04
N ALA A 68 -6.33 -6.70 -3.73
CA ALA A 68 -7.09 -5.94 -4.72
C ALA A 68 -6.36 -4.67 -5.17
N CYS A 69 -5.48 -4.14 -4.32
CA CYS A 69 -4.69 -2.94 -4.61
C CYS A 69 -3.52 -3.26 -5.54
N TYR A 70 -3.78 -3.20 -6.85
CA TYR A 70 -2.74 -3.14 -7.87
C TYR A 70 -2.32 -1.68 -8.07
N ILE A 71 -1.13 -1.45 -8.62
CA ILE A 71 -0.79 -0.12 -9.13
C ILE A 71 -1.84 0.20 -10.20
N CYS A 72 -2.83 1.02 -9.85
CA CYS A 72 -3.74 1.61 -10.81
C CYS A 72 -2.88 2.45 -11.76
N SER A 73 -2.64 1.90 -12.95
CA SER A 73 -2.21 2.66 -14.13
C SER A 73 -3.21 3.75 -14.46
#